data_AF-M1CFH6-F1
#
_entry.id   AF-M1CFH6-F1
#
_cell.length_a   1.000
_cell.length_b   1.000
_cell.length_c   1.000
_cell.angle_alpha   90.00
_cell.angle_beta   90.00
_cell.angle_gamma   90.00
#
_symmetry.space_group_name_H-M   'P 1'
#
loop_
_entity.id
_entity.type
_entity.pdbx_description
1 polymer ?
#
loop_
_entity_poly.entity_id
_entity_poly.type
_entity_poly.pdbx_seq_one_letter_code
_entity_poly.pdbx_strand_id
1 'polypeptide(L)'
;MAEIVHDLFPPIRVYKDCRIERRLMGEGFVAPESDPETGVQIKDIEIDPEINLSARHYLPKNIDPVQEIPLFVYFHGGAFVIESASSPTYHKHLSMVAAEAKVVMTI
;
A
#
# COMPACT_ATOMS: atom_id res chain seq x y z
N MET A 1 -0.41 -10.45 -33.77
CA MET A 1 0.23 -10.20 -32.47
C MET A 1 0.23 -8.70 -32.24
N ALA A 2 -0.11 -8.24 -31.04
CA ALA A 2 -0.02 -6.82 -30.70
C ALA A 2 1.47 -6.40 -30.62
N GLU A 3 1.80 -5.26 -31.23
CA GLU A 3 3.16 -4.71 -31.28
C GLU A 3 3.52 -4.06 -29.93
N ILE A 4 4.71 -4.38 -29.41
CA ILE A 4 5.23 -3.81 -28.16
C ILE A 4 6.01 -2.54 -28.50
N VAL A 5 5.66 -1.42 -27.86
CA VAL A 5 6.34 -0.13 -28.03
C VAL A 5 7.38 0.08 -26.92
N HIS A 6 7.06 -0.30 -25.69
CA HIS A 6 7.99 -0.28 -24.57
C HIS A 6 7.94 -1.59 -23.79
N ASP A 7 9.11 -2.17 -23.56
CA ASP A 7 9.27 -3.31 -22.66
C ASP A 7 10.17 -2.88 -21.50
N LEU A 8 9.55 -2.48 -20.39
CA LEU A 8 10.24 -2.17 -19.15
C LEU A 8 10.18 -3.45 -18.31
N PHE A 9 11.07 -4.38 -18.64
CA PHE A 9 11.20 -5.62 -17.88
C PHE A 9 11.89 -5.35 -16.53
N PRO A 10 11.37 -5.88 -15.42
CA PRO A 10 10.17 -6.73 -15.29
C PRO A 10 8.78 -6.04 -15.21
N PRO A 11 8.59 -4.79 -14.74
CA PRO A 11 7.28 -4.35 -14.22
C PRO A 11 6.15 -4.17 -15.24
N ILE A 12 6.42 -3.61 -16.43
CA ILE A 12 5.35 -3.25 -17.36
C ILE A 12 5.73 -3.46 -18.82
N ARG A 13 4.73 -3.75 -19.66
CA ARG A 13 4.82 -3.74 -21.11
C ARG A 13 3.72 -2.86 -21.70
N VAL A 14 4.11 -1.98 -22.60
CA VAL A 14 3.21 -1.04 -23.28
C VAL A 14 3.08 -1.45 -24.74
N TYR A 15 1.85 -1.69 -25.16
CA TYR A 15 1.51 -2.07 -26.52
C TYR A 15 1.04 -0.86 -27.33
N LYS A 16 1.16 -0.94 -28.66
CA LYS A 16 0.79 0.14 -29.59
C LYS A 16 -0.71 0.45 -29.60
N ASP A 17 -1.53 -0.51 -29.21
CA ASP A 17 -2.98 -0.37 -29.02
C ASP A 17 -3.35 0.25 -27.66
N CYS A 18 -2.39 0.88 -26.97
CA CYS A 18 -2.52 1.48 -25.65
C CYS A 18 -2.77 0.50 -24.51
N ARG A 19 -2.72 -0.82 -24.74
CA ARG A 19 -2.77 -1.79 -23.65
C ARG A 19 -1.52 -1.70 -22.80
N ILE A 20 -1.70 -1.74 -21.48
CA ILE A 20 -0.61 -1.86 -20.50
C ILE A 20 -0.78 -3.22 -19.81
N GLU A 21 0.28 -4.02 -19.87
CA GLU A 21 0.37 -5.28 -19.13
C GLU A 21 1.28 -5.04 -17.92
N ARG A 22 0.68 -5.07 -16.72
CA ARG A 22 1.41 -5.19 -15.46
C ARG A 22 1.92 -6.62 -15.34
N ARG A 23 3.18 -6.78 -14.97
CA ARG A 23 3.87 -8.07 -14.90
C ARG A 23 4.65 -8.16 -13.61
N LEU A 24 4.81 -9.37 -13.07
CA LEU A 24 5.86 -9.89 -12.15
C LEU A 24 6.35 -9.05 -10.95
N MET A 25 5.87 -7.82 -10.74
CA MET A 25 6.25 -6.92 -9.65
C MET A 25 5.02 -6.19 -9.11
N GLY A 26 4.93 -6.11 -7.77
CA GLY A 26 3.89 -5.35 -7.08
C GLY A 26 2.48 -5.92 -7.12
N GLU A 27 2.31 -7.20 -7.49
CA GLU A 27 1.02 -7.91 -7.45
C GLU A 27 0.81 -8.69 -6.14
N GLY A 28 1.78 -8.63 -5.21
CA GLY A 28 1.64 -9.24 -3.90
C GLY A 28 0.51 -8.61 -3.10
N PHE A 29 -0.16 -9.43 -2.30
CA PHE A 29 -1.26 -9.01 -1.44
C PHE A 29 -1.06 -9.57 -0.03
N VAL A 30 -1.22 -8.71 0.97
CA VAL A 30 -1.34 -9.11 2.39
C VAL A 30 -2.70 -8.66 2.89
N ALA A 31 -3.43 -9.55 3.56
CA ALA A 31 -4.68 -9.20 4.22
C ALA A 31 -4.44 -8.16 5.34
N PRO A 32 -5.42 -7.30 5.69
CA PRO A 32 -5.29 -6.33 6.77
C PRO A 32 -5.45 -7.02 8.14
N GLU A 33 -4.58 -7.99 8.42
CA GLU A 33 -4.53 -8.68 9.70
C GLU A 33 -3.68 -7.88 10.69
N SER A 34 -3.97 -8.02 12.00
CA SER A 34 -3.14 -7.37 13.01
C SER A 34 -1.73 -7.96 13.00
N ASP A 35 -0.72 -7.11 13.09
CA ASP A 35 0.67 -7.55 13.12
C ASP A 35 0.98 -8.20 14.47
N PRO A 36 1.35 -9.49 14.53
CA PRO A 36 1.64 -10.17 15.79
C PRO A 36 2.93 -9.70 16.46
N GLU A 37 3.90 -9.16 15.70
CA GLU A 37 5.18 -8.69 16.23
C GLU A 37 5.02 -7.32 16.92
N THR A 38 4.37 -6.38 16.24
CA THR A 38 4.20 -5.00 16.73
C THR A 38 2.88 -4.80 17.49
N GLY A 39 1.91 -5.66 17.24
CA GLY A 39 0.55 -5.55 17.74
C GLY A 39 -0.32 -4.51 17.04
N VAL A 40 0.18 -3.84 15.99
CA VAL A 40 -0.57 -2.83 15.26
C VAL A 40 -1.85 -3.43 14.68
N GLN A 41 -2.97 -2.75 14.89
CA GLN A 41 -4.24 -3.11 14.27
C GLN A 41 -4.29 -2.52 12.87
N ILE A 42 -4.65 -3.35 11.90
CA ILE A 42 -4.64 -2.98 10.49
C ILE A 42 -6.05 -3.13 9.93
N LYS A 43 -6.48 -2.17 9.11
CA LYS A 43 -7.80 -2.20 8.47
C LYS A 43 -7.77 -1.52 7.12
N ASP A 44 -8.42 -2.11 6.13
CA ASP A 44 -8.70 -1.47 4.85
C ASP A 44 -10.01 -0.68 4.93
N ILE A 45 -10.00 0.52 4.37
CA ILE A 45 -11.17 1.41 4.26
C ILE A 45 -11.39 1.82 2.81
N GLU A 46 -12.65 1.84 2.38
CA GLU A 46 -13.06 2.47 1.13
C GLU A 46 -13.29 3.97 1.40
N ILE A 47 -12.64 4.82 0.60
CA ILE A 47 -12.75 6.28 0.71
C ILE A 47 -13.75 6.80 -0.33
N ASP A 48 -13.56 6.37 -1.58
CA ASP A 48 -14.42 6.78 -2.69
C ASP A 48 -14.56 5.63 -3.71
N PRO A 49 -15.73 4.96 -3.79
CA PRO A 49 -15.96 3.88 -4.72
C PRO A 49 -16.03 4.35 -6.18
N GLU A 50 -16.38 5.61 -6.48
CA GLU A 50 -16.51 6.09 -7.86
C GLU A 50 -15.16 6.09 -8.59
N ILE A 51 -14.09 6.33 -7.84
CA ILE A 51 -12.70 6.33 -8.35
C ILE A 51 -11.88 5.12 -7.87
N ASN A 52 -12.52 4.14 -7.22
CA ASN A 52 -11.87 2.99 -6.59
C ASN A 52 -10.74 3.39 -5.60
N LEU A 53 -10.94 4.46 -4.85
CA LEU A 53 -9.98 4.93 -3.85
C LEU A 53 -10.23 4.23 -2.52
N SER A 54 -9.20 3.55 -2.04
CA SER A 54 -9.15 2.93 -0.72
C SER A 54 -7.84 3.28 -0.03
N ALA A 55 -7.80 3.08 1.29
CA ALA A 55 -6.59 3.21 2.08
C ALA A 55 -6.48 2.08 3.10
N ARG A 56 -5.26 1.79 3.53
CA ARG A 56 -4.98 0.90 4.65
C ARG A 56 -4.53 1.70 5.85
N HIS A 57 -5.23 1.53 6.96
CA HIS A 57 -4.92 2.15 8.24
C HIS A 57 -4.12 1.22 9.14
N TYR A 58 -3.17 1.82 9.86
CA TYR A 58 -2.34 1.19 10.88
C TYR A 58 -2.52 1.96 12.19
N LEU A 59 -3.08 1.29 13.19
CA LEU A 59 -3.35 1.84 14.51
C LEU A 59 -2.41 1.20 15.54
N PRO A 60 -1.45 1.95 16.12
CA PRO A 60 -0.57 1.41 17.14
C PRO A 60 -1.33 1.07 18.42
N LYS A 61 -0.81 0.11 19.20
CA LYS A 61 -1.36 -0.25 20.51
C LYS A 61 -1.07 0.82 21.56
N ASN A 62 -1.86 0.77 22.65
CA ASN A 62 -1.64 1.54 23.87
C ASN A 62 -1.63 3.06 23.65
N ILE A 63 -2.43 3.55 22.71
CA ILE A 63 -2.69 4.99 22.57
C ILE A 63 -3.58 5.41 23.73
N ASP A 64 -3.17 6.43 24.47
CA ASP A 64 -4.03 7.08 25.46
C ASP A 64 -5.18 7.79 24.72
N PRO A 65 -6.45 7.48 25.01
CA PRO A 65 -7.60 8.11 24.36
C PRO A 65 -7.64 9.64 24.49
N VAL A 66 -6.92 10.21 25.47
CA VAL A 66 -6.87 11.64 25.74
C VAL A 66 -5.68 12.32 25.04
N GLN A 67 -4.72 11.54 24.53
CA GLN A 67 -3.54 12.06 23.84
C GLN A 67 -3.84 12.26 22.35
N GLU A 68 -3.49 13.45 21.84
CA GLU A 68 -3.42 13.66 20.39
C GLU A 68 -2.27 12.84 19.81
N ILE A 69 -2.60 12.01 18.82
CA ILE A 69 -1.62 11.20 18.08
C ILE A 69 -1.45 11.76 16.66
N PRO A 70 -0.21 11.88 16.15
CA PRO A 70 0.00 12.33 14.78
C PRO A 70 -0.58 11.35 13.76
N LEU A 71 -1.12 11.90 12.68
CA LEU A 71 -1.47 11.15 11.48
C LEU A 71 -0.32 11.22 10.47
N PHE A 72 0.18 10.06 10.06
CA PHE A 72 1.15 9.92 8.99
C PHE A 72 0.44 9.45 7.72
N VAL A 73 0.40 10.31 6.70
CA VAL A 73 -0.10 9.95 5.37
C VAL A 73 1.07 9.52 4.49
N TYR A 74 1.08 8.26 4.08
CA TYR A 74 2.12 7.64 3.26
C TYR A 74 1.60 7.39 1.85
N PHE A 75 2.47 7.59 0.85
CA PHE A 75 2.20 7.21 -0.54
C PHE A 75 3.27 6.22 -0.97
N HIS A 76 2.85 5.05 -1.47
CA HIS A 76 3.80 4.02 -1.85
C HIS A 76 4.62 4.40 -3.09
N GLY A 77 5.80 3.79 -3.18
CA GLY A 77 6.66 3.87 -4.36
C GLY A 77 6.12 3.05 -5.54
N GLY A 78 7.02 2.50 -6.36
CA GLY A 78 6.60 1.73 -7.55
C GLY A 78 6.45 2.57 -8.81
N ALA A 79 7.09 3.75 -8.85
CA ALA A 79 7.21 4.61 -10.02
C ALA A 79 5.86 4.93 -10.69
N PHE A 80 4.79 5.06 -9.89
CA PHE A 80 3.42 5.31 -10.32
C PHE A 80 2.76 4.19 -11.15
N VAL A 81 3.40 3.03 -11.30
CA VAL A 81 2.94 1.97 -12.21
C VAL A 81 2.76 0.61 -11.56
N ILE A 82 3.37 0.33 -10.41
CA ILE A 82 3.27 -0.95 -9.68
C ILE A 82 3.04 -0.71 -8.18
N GLU A 83 2.80 -1.81 -7.46
CA GLU A 83 2.50 -1.87 -6.02
C GLU A 83 1.11 -1.32 -5.65
N SER A 84 0.74 -1.50 -4.39
CA SER A 84 -0.53 -1.07 -3.78
C SER A 84 -0.38 -0.87 -2.27
N ALA A 85 -1.41 -0.31 -1.63
CA ALA A 85 -1.52 -0.21 -0.17
C ALA A 85 -1.42 -1.58 0.56
N SER A 86 -1.79 -2.66 -0.13
CA SER A 86 -1.75 -4.02 0.42
C SER A 86 -0.48 -4.81 0.06
N SER A 87 0.50 -4.16 -0.57
CA SER A 87 1.72 -4.84 -1.01
C SER A 87 2.58 -5.30 0.18
N PRO A 88 3.08 -6.56 0.15
CA PRO A 88 4.05 -7.06 1.12
C PRO A 88 5.31 -6.20 1.24
N THR A 89 5.71 -5.51 0.16
CA THR A 89 6.90 -4.65 0.10
C THR A 89 6.87 -3.55 1.16
N TYR A 90 5.70 -2.97 1.42
CA TYR A 90 5.52 -1.86 2.36
C TYR A 90 4.92 -2.29 3.69
N HIS A 91 4.08 -3.33 3.69
CA HIS A 91 3.21 -3.67 4.81
C HIS A 91 3.93 -3.79 6.15
N LYS A 92 5.02 -4.59 6.22
CA LYS A 92 5.78 -4.78 7.47
C LYS A 92 6.48 -3.50 7.91
N HIS A 93 7.05 -2.75 6.97
CA HIS A 93 7.74 -1.50 7.27
C HIS A 93 6.79 -0.45 7.87
N LEU A 94 5.62 -0.26 7.26
CA LEU A 94 4.61 0.69 7.77
C LEU A 94 4.07 0.27 9.14
N SER A 95 3.88 -1.03 9.38
CA SER A 95 3.51 -1.53 10.71
C SER A 95 4.57 -1.17 11.78
N MET A 96 5.85 -1.39 11.49
CA MET A 96 6.94 -1.01 12.41
C MET A 96 6.99 0.51 12.65
N VAL A 97 6.85 1.33 11.59
CA VAL A 97 6.84 2.79 11.73
C VAL A 97 5.67 3.26 12.60
N ALA A 98 4.47 2.73 12.39
CA ALA A 98 3.30 3.05 13.21
C ALA A 98 3.56 2.75 14.70
N ALA A 99 4.14 1.60 14.99
CA ALA A 99 4.45 1.14 16.34
C ALA A 99 5.56 1.96 17.02
N GLU A 100 6.69 2.14 16.35
CA GLU A 100 7.88 2.78 16.92
C GLU A 100 7.71 4.28 17.06
N ALA A 101 7.14 4.94 16.05
CA ALA A 101 6.91 6.39 16.07
C ALA A 101 5.64 6.78 16.84
N LYS A 102 4.81 5.80 17.22
CA LYS A 102 3.50 6.02 17.85
C LYS A 102 2.64 6.99 17.04
N VAL A 103 2.40 6.63 15.78
CA VAL A 103 1.58 7.41 14.84
C VAL A 103 0.49 6.53 14.27
N VAL A 104 -0.67 7.12 13.98
CA VAL A 104 -1.64 6.47 13.09
C VAL A 104 -1.11 6.61 11.67
N MET A 105 -0.96 5.51 10.94
CA MET A 105 -0.56 5.58 9.54
C MET A 105 -1.71 5.27 8.61
N THR A 106 -1.70 5.91 7.44
CA THR A 106 -2.55 5.57 6.31
C THR A 106 -1.71 5.52 5.04
N ILE A 107 -1.94 4.52 4.20
CA ILE A 107 -1.36 4.33 2.86
C ILE A 107 -2.46 4.14 1.83
#